data_AF-W9GXG2-F1
#
_entry.id   AF-W9GXG2-F1
#
_cell.length_a   1.000
_cell.length_b   1.000
_cell.length_c   1.000
_cell.angle_alpha   90.00
_cell.angle_beta   90.00
_cell.angle_gamma   90.00
#
_symmetry.space_group_name_H-M   'P 1'
#
loop_
_entity.id
_entity.type
_entity.pdbx_description
1 polymer ?
#
loop_
_entity_poly.entity_id
_entity_poly.type
_entity_poly.pdbx_seq_one_letter_code
_entity_poly.pdbx_strand_id
1 'polypeptide(L)'
;MTAPATASTRPKSATAPLVNRRELFCEAVAAGTSAAEAARRAGYSAKGAKQRGHFLMSQAAVRLRVDQLRVRHRAFHKAELDNAAEIMEIAIGDALDAKKPMQVMRAVEFRLKLIGVIQDRRIAHHYNDDRPSPDADVEDMPADPAEWLDGLPAGLDETPSPDEAQVVTKDDLPPVSEDDPEAVSSAPLPPARVIQAVRSGLPPDFIRDLPAGMLDDLCDGMADLAPAQLRKLTAELVT
;
A
#
# COMPACT_ATOMS: atom_id res chain seq x y z
N MET A 1 40.91 3.14 -56.41
CA MET A 1 40.77 3.81 -55.10
C MET A 1 39.29 3.99 -54.84
N THR A 2 38.67 3.11 -54.05
CA THR A 2 37.24 3.19 -53.73
C THR A 2 37.06 2.58 -52.34
N ALA A 3 36.64 3.40 -51.38
CA ALA A 3 36.43 3.01 -49.99
C ALA A 3 35.01 2.45 -49.80
N PRO A 4 34.81 1.39 -48.99
CA PRO A 4 33.48 1.01 -48.57
C PRO A 4 33.07 1.76 -47.28
N ALA A 5 31.88 2.35 -47.35
CA ALA A 5 31.22 3.05 -46.26
C ALA A 5 30.87 2.10 -45.11
N THR A 6 31.26 2.48 -43.89
CA THR A 6 30.89 1.80 -42.65
C THR A 6 29.51 2.27 -42.18
N ALA A 7 28.52 1.38 -42.29
CA ALA A 7 27.20 1.58 -41.71
C ALA A 7 27.31 1.49 -40.17
N SER A 8 27.19 2.64 -39.51
CA SER A 8 27.15 2.76 -38.05
C SER A 8 25.79 2.27 -37.52
N THR A 9 25.73 1.02 -37.07
CA THR A 9 24.60 0.49 -36.30
C THR A 9 24.61 1.11 -34.91
N ARG A 10 23.76 2.12 -34.69
CA ARG A 10 23.55 2.73 -33.38
C ARG A 10 22.89 1.69 -32.46
N PRO A 11 23.49 1.31 -31.31
CA PRO A 11 22.86 0.36 -30.40
C PRO A 11 21.60 0.99 -29.80
N LYS A 12 20.47 0.31 -30.00
CA LYS A 12 19.21 0.55 -29.28
C LYS A 12 19.54 0.55 -27.79
N SER A 13 19.27 1.67 -27.11
CA SER A 13 19.45 1.81 -25.67
C SER A 13 18.73 0.67 -24.95
N ALA A 14 19.51 -0.11 -24.20
CA ALA A 14 19.01 -1.13 -23.27
C ALA A 14 18.17 -0.40 -22.21
N THR A 15 16.87 -0.34 -22.45
CA THR A 15 15.89 -0.03 -21.42
C THR A 15 15.96 -1.18 -20.42
N ALA A 16 16.14 -0.87 -19.14
CA ALA A 16 16.01 -1.86 -18.07
C ALA A 16 14.81 -2.78 -18.35
N PRO A 17 14.92 -4.11 -18.15
CA PRO A 17 13.84 -5.02 -18.48
C PRO A 17 12.58 -4.52 -17.77
N LEU A 18 11.61 -4.05 -18.55
CA LEU A 18 10.33 -3.57 -18.05
C LEU A 18 9.77 -4.72 -17.21
N VAL A 19 9.78 -4.56 -15.88
CA VAL A 19 9.14 -5.51 -14.99
C VAL A 19 7.72 -5.69 -15.53
N ASN A 20 7.37 -6.93 -15.83
CA ASN A 20 6.10 -7.24 -16.46
C ASN A 20 5.00 -6.65 -15.59
N ARG A 21 4.14 -5.77 -16.13
CA ARG A 21 3.05 -5.13 -15.35
C ARG A 21 2.19 -6.16 -14.62
N ARG A 22 2.07 -7.36 -15.20
CA ARG A 22 1.40 -8.50 -14.58
C ARG A 22 2.10 -8.97 -13.30
N GLU A 23 3.42 -8.95 -13.25
CA GLU A 23 4.17 -9.32 -12.04
C GLU A 23 4.01 -8.27 -10.94
N LEU A 24 4.12 -6.98 -11.27
CA LEU A 24 3.84 -5.89 -10.31
C LEU A 24 2.43 -5.97 -9.74
N PHE A 25 1.46 -6.36 -10.57
CA PHE A 25 0.10 -6.62 -10.12
C PHE A 25 0.05 -7.79 -9.14
N CYS A 26 0.69 -8.92 -9.46
CA CYS A 26 0.76 -10.07 -8.56
C CYS A 26 1.42 -9.72 -7.21
N GLU A 27 2.53 -8.98 -7.23
CA GLU A 27 3.23 -8.50 -6.02
C GLU A 27 2.33 -7.63 -5.14
N ALA A 28 1.65 -6.65 -5.74
CA ALA A 28 0.76 -5.76 -5.00
C ALA A 28 -0.42 -6.52 -4.37
N VAL A 29 -1.00 -7.50 -5.06
CA VAL A 29 -2.09 -8.33 -4.52
C VAL A 29 -1.56 -9.25 -3.41
N ALA A 30 -0.39 -9.85 -3.61
CA ALA A 30 0.23 -10.69 -2.59
C ALA A 30 0.57 -9.92 -1.31
N ALA A 31 0.77 -8.60 -1.40
CA ALA A 31 0.92 -7.69 -0.27
C ALA A 31 -0.42 -7.24 0.37
N GLY A 32 -1.56 -7.78 -0.08
CA GLY A 32 -2.88 -7.52 0.52
C GLY A 32 -3.65 -6.34 -0.09
N THR A 33 -3.18 -5.73 -1.18
CA THR A 33 -3.93 -4.64 -1.82
C THR A 33 -5.08 -5.16 -2.68
N SER A 34 -6.14 -4.35 -2.82
CA SER A 34 -7.27 -4.70 -3.69
C SER A 34 -6.84 -4.83 -5.15
N ALA A 35 -7.49 -5.73 -5.91
CA ALA A 35 -7.15 -5.94 -7.33
C ALA A 35 -7.24 -4.65 -8.16
N ALA A 36 -8.20 -3.76 -7.87
CA ALA A 36 -8.31 -2.48 -8.56
C ALA A 36 -7.13 -1.55 -8.25
N GLU A 37 -6.68 -1.52 -7.00
CA GLU A 37 -5.53 -0.70 -6.59
C GLU A 37 -4.21 -1.28 -7.09
N ALA A 38 -4.02 -2.59 -7.00
CA ALA A 38 -2.90 -3.30 -7.58
C ALA A 38 -2.76 -3.03 -9.09
N ALA A 39 -3.89 -2.99 -9.81
CA ALA A 39 -3.89 -2.65 -11.23
C ALA A 39 -3.39 -1.21 -11.48
N ARG A 40 -3.79 -0.24 -10.64
CA ARG A 40 -3.27 1.14 -10.73
C ARG A 40 -1.77 1.18 -10.47
N ARG A 41 -1.30 0.52 -9.40
CA ARG A 41 0.14 0.46 -9.04
C ARG A 41 0.98 -0.20 -10.13
N ALA A 42 0.44 -1.22 -10.81
CA ALA A 42 1.06 -1.89 -11.95
C ALA A 42 1.06 -1.06 -13.25
N GLY A 43 0.50 0.15 -13.24
CA GLY A 43 0.48 1.05 -14.39
C GLY A 43 -0.64 0.76 -15.41
N TYR A 44 -1.73 0.09 -15.00
CA TYR A 44 -2.96 0.04 -15.80
C TYR A 44 -3.76 1.35 -15.64
N SER A 45 -4.61 1.64 -16.62
CA SER A 45 -5.45 2.85 -16.62
C SER A 45 -6.32 2.92 -15.37
N ALA A 46 -6.31 4.05 -14.66
CA ALA A 46 -7.09 4.25 -13.44
C ALA A 46 -8.60 4.10 -13.66
N LYS A 47 -9.11 4.58 -14.81
CA LYS A 47 -10.54 4.48 -15.17
C LYS A 47 -11.00 3.03 -15.39
N GLY A 48 -10.11 2.16 -15.87
CA GLY A 48 -10.39 0.75 -16.16
C GLY A 48 -9.84 -0.23 -15.13
N ALA A 49 -9.24 0.26 -14.04
CA ALA A 49 -8.46 -0.57 -13.12
C ALA A 49 -9.31 -1.66 -12.43
N LYS A 50 -10.57 -1.36 -12.10
CA LYS A 50 -11.50 -2.34 -11.49
C LYS A 50 -11.77 -3.52 -12.41
N GLN A 51 -12.18 -3.25 -13.65
CA GLN A 51 -12.43 -4.28 -14.67
C GLN A 51 -11.15 -5.05 -14.99
N ARG A 52 -10.01 -4.34 -15.10
CA ARG A 52 -8.73 -4.98 -15.41
C ARG A 52 -8.24 -5.87 -14.27
N GLY A 53 -8.38 -5.44 -13.02
CA GLY A 53 -8.04 -6.23 -11.85
C GLY A 53 -8.88 -7.50 -11.78
N HIS A 54 -10.19 -7.39 -12.00
CA HIS A 54 -11.09 -8.56 -12.09
C HIS A 54 -10.67 -9.53 -13.21
N PHE A 55 -10.42 -9.01 -14.42
CA PHE A 55 -9.97 -9.82 -15.55
C PHE A 55 -8.61 -10.49 -15.34
N LEU A 56 -7.70 -9.87 -14.58
CA LEU A 56 -6.44 -10.51 -14.23
C LEU A 56 -6.65 -11.63 -13.21
N MET A 57 -7.54 -11.45 -12.24
CA MET A 57 -7.86 -12.49 -11.24
C MET A 57 -8.61 -13.69 -11.80
N SER A 58 -9.39 -13.52 -12.87
CA SER A 58 -10.02 -14.67 -13.53
C SER A 58 -9.01 -15.63 -14.18
N GLN A 59 -7.77 -15.19 -14.42
CA GLN A 59 -6.73 -16.03 -15.01
C GLN A 59 -6.07 -16.93 -13.93
N ALA A 60 -6.20 -18.25 -14.08
CA ALA A 60 -5.61 -19.22 -13.16
C ALA A 60 -4.09 -19.01 -12.91
N ALA A 61 -3.34 -18.68 -13.97
CA ALA A 61 -1.91 -18.42 -13.85
C ALA A 61 -1.56 -17.15 -13.04
N VAL A 62 -2.46 -16.16 -12.94
CA VAL A 62 -2.26 -15.00 -12.05
C VAL A 62 -2.48 -15.41 -10.60
N ARG A 63 -3.58 -16.13 -10.31
CA ARG A 63 -3.91 -16.60 -8.95
C ARG A 63 -2.78 -17.45 -8.37
N LEU A 64 -2.36 -18.48 -9.11
CA LEU A 64 -1.23 -19.33 -8.71
C LEU A 64 0.04 -18.52 -8.41
N ARG A 65 0.31 -17.46 -9.17
CA ARG A 65 1.48 -16.62 -8.95
C ARG A 65 1.34 -15.78 -7.68
N VAL A 66 0.16 -15.22 -7.41
CA VAL A 66 -0.14 -14.50 -6.16
C VAL A 66 0.05 -15.42 -4.95
N ASP A 67 -0.44 -16.67 -5.03
CA ASP A 67 -0.32 -17.62 -3.92
C ASP A 67 1.12 -18.02 -3.65
N GLN A 68 1.93 -18.24 -4.69
CA GLN A 68 3.37 -18.45 -4.55
C GLN A 68 4.06 -17.27 -3.85
N LEU A 69 3.68 -16.05 -4.19
CA LEU A 69 4.22 -14.84 -3.56
C LEU A 69 3.78 -14.74 -2.09
N ARG A 70 2.52 -15.03 -1.78
CA ARG A 70 2.01 -15.06 -0.40
C ARG A 70 2.72 -16.10 0.45
N VAL A 71 2.95 -17.32 -0.05
CA VAL A 71 3.73 -18.34 0.66
C VAL A 71 5.15 -17.86 0.91
N ARG A 72 5.79 -17.24 -0.09
CA ARG A 72 7.15 -16.69 0.07
C ARG A 72 7.19 -15.58 1.12
N HIS A 73 6.24 -14.65 1.08
CA HIS A 73 6.16 -13.55 2.06
C HIS A 73 5.93 -14.08 3.47
N ARG A 74 5.02 -15.05 3.65
CA ARG A 74 4.80 -15.72 4.95
C ARG A 74 6.05 -16.43 5.45
N ALA A 75 6.75 -17.15 4.58
CA ALA A 75 8.00 -17.83 4.95
C ALA A 75 9.10 -16.84 5.35
N PHE A 76 9.25 -15.74 4.61
CA PHE A 76 10.20 -14.67 4.93
C PHE A 76 9.86 -14.02 6.28
N HIS A 77 8.59 -13.63 6.47
CA HIS A 77 8.14 -13.00 7.70
C HIS A 77 8.31 -13.93 8.92
N LYS A 78 7.99 -15.22 8.77
CA LYS A 78 8.24 -16.23 9.80
C LYS A 78 9.73 -16.30 10.16
N ALA A 79 10.61 -16.36 9.17
CA ALA A 79 12.05 -16.39 9.41
C ALA A 79 12.57 -15.12 10.13
N GLU A 80 11.98 -13.96 9.82
CA GLU A 80 12.30 -12.70 10.50
C GLU A 80 11.85 -12.70 11.96
N LEU A 81 10.65 -13.22 12.25
CA LEU A 81 10.16 -13.39 13.62
C LEU A 81 11.00 -14.40 14.40
N ASP A 82 11.39 -15.52 13.78
CA ASP A 82 12.25 -16.54 14.39
C ASP A 82 13.63 -15.96 14.74
N ASN A 83 14.23 -15.17 13.84
CA ASN A 83 15.49 -14.46 14.09
C ASN A 83 15.34 -13.44 15.24
N ALA A 84 14.28 -12.63 15.23
CA ALA A 84 14.01 -11.69 16.32
C ALA A 84 13.85 -12.41 17.67
N ALA A 85 13.22 -13.58 17.69
CA ALA A 85 13.08 -14.40 18.90
C ALA A 85 14.44 -14.94 19.40
N GLU A 86 15.35 -15.31 18.50
CA GLU A 86 16.72 -15.72 18.84
C GLU A 86 17.52 -14.55 19.44
N ILE A 87 17.43 -13.35 18.86
CA ILE A 87 18.07 -12.15 19.42
C ILE A 87 17.54 -11.84 20.83
N MET A 88 16.23 -12.02 21.07
CA MET A 88 15.66 -11.83 22.40
C MET A 88 16.18 -12.85 23.42
N GLU A 89 16.46 -14.09 23.03
CA GLU A 89 17.08 -15.09 23.92
C GLU A 89 18.49 -14.66 24.36
N ILE A 90 19.29 -14.11 23.44
CA ILE A 90 20.61 -13.56 23.77
C ILE A 90 20.46 -12.39 24.76
N ALA A 91 19.55 -11.46 24.48
CA ALA A 91 19.29 -10.32 25.37
C ALA A 91 18.80 -10.74 26.77
N ILE A 92 18.04 -11.83 26.88
CA ILE A 92 17.65 -12.43 28.16
C ILE A 92 18.90 -12.92 28.91
N GLY A 93 19.80 -13.62 28.24
CA GLY A 93 21.08 -14.08 28.80
C GLY A 93 21.92 -12.92 29.36
N ASP A 94 22.13 -11.88 28.55
CA ASP A 94 22.91 -10.70 28.95
C ASP A 94 22.29 -9.97 30.16
N ALA A 95 20.96 -9.87 30.19
CA ALA A 95 20.24 -9.24 31.30
C ALA A 95 20.29 -10.07 32.59
N LEU A 96 20.30 -11.41 32.48
CA LEU A 96 20.50 -12.32 33.60
C LEU A 96 21.90 -12.18 34.17
N ASP A 97 22.93 -12.16 33.32
CA ASP A 97 24.33 -12.00 33.73
C ASP A 97 24.56 -10.64 34.40
N ALA A 98 23.91 -9.58 33.89
CA ALA A 98 23.92 -8.25 34.48
C ALA A 98 23.04 -8.11 35.75
N LYS A 99 22.31 -9.17 36.15
CA LYS A 99 21.38 -9.19 37.30
C LYS A 99 20.32 -8.09 37.24
N LYS A 100 19.75 -7.85 36.06
CA LYS A 100 18.70 -6.84 35.84
C LYS A 100 17.32 -7.51 35.67
N PRO A 101 16.63 -7.88 36.77
CA PRO A 101 15.42 -8.72 36.70
C PRO A 101 14.27 -8.10 35.91
N MET A 102 14.13 -6.78 35.96
CA MET A 102 13.07 -6.08 35.20
C MET A 102 13.30 -6.17 33.68
N GLN A 103 14.56 -6.18 33.24
CA GLN A 103 14.89 -6.31 31.82
C GLN A 103 14.64 -7.74 31.33
N VAL A 104 15.01 -8.74 32.14
CA VAL A 104 14.72 -10.15 31.86
C VAL A 104 13.22 -10.37 31.67
N MET A 105 12.40 -9.91 32.63
CA MET A 105 10.95 -10.07 32.54
C MET A 105 10.37 -9.43 31.27
N ARG A 106 10.86 -8.24 30.90
CA ARG A 106 10.39 -7.54 29.71
C ARG A 106 10.82 -8.22 28.42
N ALA A 107 12.05 -8.73 28.35
CA ALA A 107 12.55 -9.47 27.19
C ALA A 107 11.79 -10.80 27.00
N VAL A 108 11.48 -11.50 28.10
CA VAL A 108 10.63 -12.70 28.07
C VAL A 108 9.22 -12.37 27.58
N GLU A 109 8.59 -11.29 28.05
CA GLU A 109 7.29 -10.84 27.56
C GLU A 109 7.32 -10.58 26.05
N PHE A 110 8.35 -9.86 25.56
CA PHE A 110 8.49 -9.58 24.14
C PHE A 110 8.71 -10.84 23.30
N ARG A 111 9.52 -11.79 23.77
CA ARG A 111 9.67 -13.08 23.09
C ARG A 111 8.34 -13.82 22.98
N LEU A 112 7.56 -13.86 24.06
CA LEU A 112 6.23 -14.50 24.04
C LEU A 112 5.25 -13.80 23.10
N LYS A 113 5.38 -12.48 22.93
CA LYS A 113 4.62 -11.71 21.94
C LYS A 113 5.03 -12.03 20.51
N LEU A 114 6.33 -12.17 20.22
CA LEU A 114 6.84 -12.52 18.89
C LEU A 114 6.41 -13.92 18.45
N ILE A 115 6.41 -14.88 19.38
CA ILE A 115 5.96 -16.26 19.11
C ILE A 115 4.43 -16.35 18.99
N GLY A 116 3.70 -15.28 19.35
CA GLY A 116 2.24 -15.25 19.31
C GLY A 116 1.56 -15.97 20.47
N VAL A 117 2.30 -16.32 21.54
CA VAL A 117 1.72 -16.86 22.79
C VAL A 117 0.90 -15.78 23.49
N ILE A 118 1.40 -14.54 23.49
CA ILE A 118 0.69 -13.38 24.00
C ILE A 118 0.25 -12.51 22.83
N GLN A 119 -1.06 -12.30 22.70
CA GLN A 119 -1.62 -11.39 21.69
C GLN A 119 -1.68 -9.96 22.26
N ASP A 120 -0.94 -9.05 21.65
CA ASP A 120 -1.04 -7.63 21.98
C ASP A 120 -2.19 -6.99 21.19
N ARG A 121 -3.33 -6.76 21.85
CA ARG A 121 -4.53 -6.16 21.22
C ARG A 121 -4.30 -4.76 20.67
N ARG A 122 -3.22 -4.08 21.07
CA ARG A 122 -2.89 -2.74 20.59
C ARG A 122 -2.25 -2.76 19.20
N ILE A 123 -1.75 -3.91 18.77
CA ILE A 123 -1.10 -4.06 17.48
C ILE A 123 -2.08 -4.81 16.57
N ALA A 124 -2.72 -4.08 15.66
CA ALA A 124 -3.80 -4.58 14.81
C ALA A 124 -3.41 -5.82 13.96
N HIS A 125 -2.12 -6.06 13.75
CA HIS A 125 -1.57 -7.13 12.92
C HIS A 125 -1.00 -8.33 13.70
N HIS A 126 -1.16 -8.39 15.03
CA HIS A 126 -0.77 -9.58 15.83
C HIS A 126 -1.81 -10.71 15.80
N TYR A 127 -2.92 -10.53 15.07
CA TYR A 127 -3.82 -11.64 14.80
C TYR A 127 -3.11 -12.58 13.84
N ASN A 128 -2.61 -13.70 14.37
CA ASN A 128 -2.06 -14.79 13.57
C ASN A 128 -3.10 -15.16 12.49
N ASP A 129 -2.79 -14.82 11.25
CA ASP A 129 -3.42 -15.34 10.02
C ASP A 129 -3.30 -16.88 9.90
N ASP A 130 -2.76 -17.56 10.92
CA ASP A 130 -2.77 -19.02 11.07
C ASP A 130 -4.12 -19.57 11.51
N ARG A 131 -5.09 -18.71 11.91
CA ARG A 131 -6.48 -19.13 11.77
C ARG A 131 -6.82 -18.98 10.29
N PRO A 132 -7.00 -20.09 9.52
CA PRO A 132 -7.69 -19.96 8.26
C PRO A 132 -8.95 -19.14 8.54
N SER A 133 -9.13 -18.07 7.77
CA SER A 133 -10.39 -17.34 7.81
C SER A 133 -11.50 -18.40 7.78
N PRO A 134 -12.59 -18.29 8.56
CA PRO A 134 -13.71 -19.22 8.41
C PRO A 134 -14.24 -19.27 6.96
N ASP A 135 -13.89 -18.28 6.14
CA ASP A 135 -14.18 -18.19 4.71
C ASP A 135 -13.01 -18.66 3.80
N ALA A 136 -11.84 -19.03 4.34
CA ALA A 136 -10.69 -19.49 3.53
C ALA A 136 -10.97 -20.82 2.82
N ASP A 137 -11.83 -21.66 3.41
CA ASP A 137 -12.30 -22.91 2.78
C ASP A 137 -13.18 -22.63 1.53
N VAL A 138 -13.73 -21.41 1.41
CA VAL A 138 -14.55 -20.99 0.26
C VAL A 138 -13.67 -20.63 -0.95
N GLU A 139 -12.45 -20.12 -0.73
CA GLU A 139 -11.51 -19.77 -1.81
C GLU A 139 -10.84 -21.02 -2.44
N ASP A 140 -10.69 -22.10 -1.66
CA ASP A 140 -10.16 -23.40 -2.13
C ASP A 140 -11.25 -24.34 -2.68
N MET A 141 -12.54 -23.97 -2.57
CA MET A 141 -13.60 -24.70 -3.23
C MET A 141 -13.47 -24.57 -4.76
N PRO A 142 -13.63 -25.67 -5.52
CA PRO A 142 -13.72 -25.58 -6.97
C PRO A 142 -14.91 -24.68 -7.31
N ALA A 143 -14.68 -23.67 -8.15
CA ALA A 143 -15.74 -22.74 -8.58
C ALA A 143 -16.96 -23.53 -9.06
N ASP A 144 -18.09 -23.38 -8.38
CA ASP A 144 -19.31 -24.07 -8.75
C ASP A 144 -19.76 -23.53 -10.11
N PRO A 145 -19.82 -24.37 -11.17
CA PRO A 145 -20.31 -23.93 -12.47
C PRO A 145 -21.75 -23.42 -12.42
N ALA A 146 -22.54 -23.74 -11.39
CA ALA A 146 -23.90 -23.26 -11.21
C ALA A 146 -23.99 -21.82 -10.67
N GLU A 147 -23.01 -21.30 -9.92
CA GLU A 147 -23.04 -19.91 -9.41
C GLU A 147 -23.04 -18.86 -10.53
N TRP A 148 -22.54 -19.19 -11.73
CA TRP A 148 -22.62 -18.32 -12.91
C TRP A 148 -24.04 -18.17 -13.47
N LEU A 149 -24.97 -19.09 -13.13
CA LEU A 149 -26.35 -19.06 -13.62
C LEU A 149 -27.30 -18.33 -12.67
N ASP A 150 -26.98 -18.18 -11.38
CA ASP A 150 -27.85 -17.52 -10.40
C ASP A 150 -27.96 -16.00 -10.60
N GLY A 151 -27.04 -15.41 -11.37
CA GLY A 151 -27.10 -13.99 -11.78
C GLY A 151 -27.92 -13.73 -13.04
N LEU A 152 -28.38 -14.79 -13.75
CA LEU A 152 -29.26 -14.61 -14.89
C LEU A 152 -30.68 -14.39 -14.35
N PRO A 153 -31.35 -13.27 -14.69
CA PRO A 153 -32.75 -13.11 -14.35
C PRO A 153 -33.51 -14.30 -14.95
N ALA A 154 -34.13 -15.09 -14.08
CA ALA A 154 -35.03 -16.16 -14.48
C ALA A 154 -36.23 -15.53 -15.20
N GLY A 155 -36.13 -15.36 -16.52
CA GLY A 155 -37.16 -14.67 -17.29
C GLY A 155 -36.76 -14.16 -18.67
N LEU A 156 -35.89 -14.87 -19.41
CA LEU A 156 -35.71 -14.60 -20.86
C LEU A 156 -36.50 -15.57 -21.75
N ASP A 157 -37.62 -16.10 -21.24
CA ASP A 157 -38.70 -16.69 -22.05
C ASP A 157 -39.90 -15.73 -22.10
N GLU A 158 -39.65 -14.50 -22.56
CA GLU A 158 -40.67 -13.71 -23.23
C GLU A 158 -40.00 -13.15 -24.49
N THR A 159 -40.23 -13.81 -25.62
CA THR A 159 -40.11 -13.17 -26.93
C THR A 159 -41.16 -12.05 -26.99
N PRO A 160 -40.79 -10.75 -26.98
CA PRO A 160 -41.74 -9.72 -27.32
C PRO A 160 -42.10 -9.88 -28.81
N SER A 161 -43.40 -9.95 -29.06
CA SER A 161 -44.02 -9.98 -30.38
C SER A 161 -43.47 -8.85 -31.27
N PRO A 162 -43.24 -9.07 -32.58
CA PRO A 162 -42.72 -8.05 -33.48
C PRO A 162 -43.87 -7.14 -33.92
N ASP A 163 -44.36 -6.28 -33.03
CA ASP A 163 -45.20 -5.16 -33.43
C ASP A 163 -45.03 -4.03 -32.41
N GLU A 164 -44.27 -3.02 -32.84
CA GLU A 164 -44.26 -1.61 -32.41
C GLU A 164 -42.83 -1.05 -32.49
N ALA A 165 -42.46 -0.67 -33.71
CA ALA A 165 -41.36 0.24 -33.94
C ALA A 165 -41.74 1.63 -33.40
N GLN A 166 -41.34 1.94 -32.16
CA GLN A 166 -41.33 3.33 -31.70
C GLN A 166 -40.08 4.03 -32.22
N VAL A 167 -40.33 4.92 -33.19
CA VAL A 167 -39.38 5.87 -33.76
C VAL A 167 -38.92 6.83 -32.66
N VAL A 168 -37.65 6.73 -32.27
CA VAL A 168 -36.99 7.69 -31.39
C VAL A 168 -36.66 8.95 -32.20
N THR A 169 -37.49 9.99 -32.09
CA THR A 169 -37.12 11.35 -32.51
C THR A 169 -36.28 12.01 -31.40
N LYS A 170 -35.05 12.38 -31.76
CA LYS A 170 -34.24 13.37 -31.06
C LYS A 170 -34.97 14.70 -31.04
N ASP A 171 -35.45 15.13 -29.89
CA ASP A 171 -35.47 16.54 -29.47
C ASP A 171 -36.05 16.59 -28.05
N ASP A 172 -35.19 16.89 -27.08
CA ASP A 172 -35.50 17.75 -25.92
C ASP A 172 -34.34 17.68 -24.91
N LEU A 173 -33.43 18.66 -25.02
CA LEU A 173 -32.50 19.02 -23.96
C LEU A 173 -33.20 20.01 -23.01
N PRO A 174 -33.27 19.75 -21.69
CA PRO A 174 -33.59 20.78 -20.72
C PRO A 174 -32.37 21.68 -20.43
N PRO A 175 -32.60 22.97 -20.09
CA PRO A 175 -31.55 23.96 -19.88
C PRO A 175 -30.75 23.74 -18.60
N VAL A 176 -29.47 24.11 -18.68
CA VAL A 176 -28.50 24.16 -17.58
C VAL A 176 -28.96 25.18 -16.55
N SER A 177 -29.17 24.73 -15.31
CA SER A 177 -29.34 25.60 -14.15
C SER A 177 -27.96 25.91 -13.56
N GLU A 178 -27.59 27.19 -13.62
CA GLU A 178 -26.48 27.77 -12.88
C GLU A 178 -26.96 28.03 -11.44
N ASP A 179 -26.52 27.20 -10.49
CA ASP A 179 -26.62 27.49 -9.06
C ASP A 179 -25.20 27.59 -8.48
N ASP A 180 -24.84 28.82 -8.13
CA ASP A 180 -23.71 29.22 -7.30
C ASP A 180 -23.91 28.73 -5.86
N PRO A 181 -22.86 28.15 -5.25
CA PRO A 181 -22.62 28.41 -3.83
C PRO A 181 -21.27 29.11 -3.62
N GLU A 182 -21.34 30.35 -3.12
CA GLU A 182 -20.24 31.07 -2.50
C GLU A 182 -19.65 30.23 -1.34
N ALA A 183 -18.49 29.62 -1.57
CA ALA A 183 -17.66 29.05 -0.52
C ALA A 183 -16.67 30.10 -0.03
N VAL A 184 -16.86 30.52 1.22
CA VAL A 184 -16.01 31.44 1.97
C VAL A 184 -14.59 30.87 2.09
N SER A 185 -13.64 31.50 1.41
CA SER A 185 -12.21 31.21 1.49
C SER A 185 -11.60 31.81 2.77
N SER A 186 -11.44 31.00 3.82
CA SER A 186 -10.56 31.34 4.95
C SER A 186 -9.11 31.01 4.59
N ALA A 187 -8.32 32.05 4.32
CA ALA A 187 -6.90 31.96 4.01
C ALA A 187 -6.07 31.46 5.22
N PRO A 188 -5.22 30.42 5.06
CA PRO A 188 -4.18 30.13 6.04
C PRO A 188 -2.97 31.05 5.82
N LEU A 189 -2.48 31.62 6.93
CA LEU A 189 -1.30 32.47 6.99
C LEU A 189 -0.04 31.73 6.47
N PRO A 190 0.91 32.43 5.82
CA PRO A 190 2.08 31.79 5.22
C PRO A 190 3.08 31.27 6.28
N PRO A 191 3.66 30.06 6.10
CA PRO A 191 4.61 29.41 7.02
C PRO A 191 6.01 30.08 7.10
N ALA A 192 6.17 31.27 6.51
CA ALA A 192 7.47 31.92 6.32
C ALA A 192 8.19 32.27 7.64
N ARG A 193 7.48 32.35 8.77
CA ARG A 193 8.08 32.68 10.07
C ARG A 193 8.63 31.48 10.84
N VAL A 194 8.15 30.26 10.57
CA VAL A 194 8.65 29.04 11.25
C VAL A 194 10.00 28.62 10.64
N ILE A 195 10.14 28.74 9.31
CA ILE A 195 11.37 28.40 8.58
C ILE A 195 12.55 29.30 9.01
N GLN A 196 12.29 30.55 9.40
CA GLN A 196 13.36 31.49 9.77
C GLN A 196 13.94 31.24 11.18
N ALA A 197 13.15 30.68 12.11
CA ALA A 197 13.61 30.32 13.45
C ALA A 197 14.48 29.05 13.48
N VAL A 198 14.25 28.14 12.53
CA VAL A 198 14.98 26.86 12.40
C VAL A 198 16.33 27.05 11.68
N ARG A 199 16.44 28.06 10.80
CA ARG A 199 17.66 28.35 10.03
C ARG A 199 18.85 28.88 10.84
N SER A 200 18.66 29.38 12.05
CA SER A 200 19.74 29.99 12.84
C SER A 200 20.59 28.99 13.63
N GLY A 201 20.23 27.70 13.64
CA GLY A 201 20.92 26.67 14.43
C GLY A 201 21.30 25.40 13.68
N LEU A 202 20.86 25.22 12.42
CA LEU A 202 21.12 24.02 11.64
C LEU A 202 22.14 24.25 10.52
N PRO A 203 23.02 23.28 10.25
CA PRO A 203 23.96 23.34 9.13
C PRO A 203 23.23 23.61 7.80
N PRO A 204 23.79 24.43 6.90
CA PRO A 204 23.11 24.88 5.68
C PRO A 204 22.72 23.75 4.71
N ASP A 205 23.40 22.60 4.79
CA ASP A 205 23.21 21.48 3.88
C ASP A 205 22.20 20.44 4.40
N PHE A 206 21.89 20.45 5.70
CA PHE A 206 21.03 19.43 6.34
C PHE A 206 19.62 19.37 5.74
N ILE A 207 19.05 20.52 5.38
CA ILE A 207 17.68 20.61 4.85
C ILE A 207 17.60 20.09 3.41
N ARG A 208 18.71 20.07 2.65
CA ARG A 208 18.70 19.64 1.25
C ARG A 208 18.68 18.12 1.09
N ASP A 209 19.16 17.40 2.10
CA ASP A 209 19.25 15.94 2.08
C ASP A 209 18.05 15.24 2.73
N LEU A 210 17.10 16.00 3.29
CA LEU A 210 15.89 15.40 3.86
C LEU A 210 14.89 15.00 2.76
N PRO A 211 14.40 13.74 2.78
CA PRO A 211 13.34 13.33 1.87
C PRO A 211 12.04 14.10 2.16
N ALA A 212 11.34 14.53 1.10
CA ALA A 212 10.22 15.46 1.18
C ALA A 212 9.12 15.05 2.17
N GLY A 213 8.83 13.75 2.30
CA GLY A 213 7.81 13.25 3.24
C GLY A 213 8.16 13.44 4.72
N MET A 214 9.44 13.55 5.06
CA MET A 214 9.88 13.75 6.45
C MET A 214 9.69 15.20 6.93
N LEU A 215 9.59 16.16 6.00
CA LEU A 215 9.37 17.57 6.34
C LEU A 215 7.92 17.82 6.76
N ASP A 216 6.98 17.11 6.14
CA ASP A 216 5.55 17.21 6.46
C ASP A 216 5.27 16.62 7.86
N ASP A 217 5.81 15.44 8.17
CA ASP A 217 5.70 14.81 9.49
C ASP A 217 6.33 15.67 10.62
N LEU A 218 7.40 16.40 10.31
CA LEU A 218 8.06 17.29 11.27
C LEU A 218 7.20 18.53 11.57
N CYS A 219 6.45 19.03 10.59
CA CYS A 219 5.59 20.19 10.75
C CYS A 219 4.37 19.85 11.59
N ASP A 220 3.77 18.67 11.38
CA ASP A 220 2.61 18.21 12.14
C ASP A 220 2.99 17.92 13.61
N GLY A 221 4.15 17.31 13.86
CA GLY A 221 4.62 17.03 15.23
C GLY A 221 5.00 18.28 16.04
N MET A 222 5.36 19.39 15.39
CA MET A 222 5.72 20.64 16.07
C MET A 222 4.55 21.61 16.30
N ALA A 223 3.41 21.40 15.65
CA ALA A 223 2.23 22.24 15.81
C ALA A 223 1.65 22.21 17.24
N ASP A 224 1.86 21.10 17.96
CA ASP A 224 1.32 20.88 19.31
C ASP A 224 2.30 21.25 20.45
N LEU A 225 3.54 21.64 20.12
CA LEU A 225 4.55 21.94 21.13
C LEU A 225 4.45 23.39 21.62
N ALA A 226 4.35 23.56 22.95
CA ALA A 226 4.37 24.88 23.55
C ALA A 226 5.75 25.55 23.32
N PRO A 227 5.81 26.89 23.15
CA PRO A 227 7.08 27.60 22.90
C PRO A 227 8.19 27.36 23.94
N ALA A 228 7.83 26.99 25.16
CA ALA A 228 8.77 26.63 26.22
C ALA A 228 9.45 25.27 25.99
N GLN A 229 8.75 24.31 25.38
CA GLN A 229 9.27 22.98 25.06
C GLN A 229 10.25 23.03 23.88
N LEU A 230 9.94 23.85 22.87
CA LEU A 230 10.84 24.11 21.75
C LEU A 230 12.20 24.67 22.20
N ARG A 231 12.21 25.62 23.13
CA ARG A 231 13.46 26.17 23.69
C ARG A 231 14.30 25.14 24.44
N LYS A 232 13.64 24.21 25.13
CA LYS A 232 14.32 23.12 25.86
C LYS A 232 14.99 22.14 24.89
N LEU A 233 14.28 21.73 23.85
CA LEU A 233 14.82 20.85 22.80
C LEU A 233 16.00 21.49 22.05
N THR A 234 15.93 22.79 21.73
CA THR A 234 17.06 23.48 21.09
C THR A 234 18.27 23.63 21.99
N ALA A 235 18.09 23.69 23.31
CA ALA A 235 19.20 23.76 24.26
C ALA A 235 19.90 22.40 24.42
N GLU A 236 19.14 21.30 24.39
CA GLU A 236 19.68 19.93 24.49
C GLU A 236 20.43 19.50 23.21
N LEU A 237 20.12 20.09 22.05
CA LEU A 237 20.77 19.76 20.77
C LEU A 237 22.12 20.48 20.53
N VAL A 238 22.43 21.51 21.33
CA VAL A 238 23.65 22.34 21.18
C VAL A 238 24.74 21.96 22.18
N THR A 239 24.41 21.18 23.21
CA THR A 239 25.35 20.52 24.13
C THR A 239 25.79 19.16 23.61
#